data_AF-A0A2W6BVN1-F1
#
_entry.id   AF-A0A2W6BVN1-F1
#
_cell.length_a   1.000
_cell.length_b   1.000
_cell.length_c   1.000
_cell.angle_alpha   90.00
_cell.angle_beta   90.00
_cell.angle_gamma   90.00
#
_symmetry.space_group_name_H-M   'P 1'
#
loop_
_entity.id
_entity.type
_entity.pdbx_description
1 polymer ?
#
loop_
_entity_poly.entity_id
_entity_poly.type
_entity_poly.pdbx_seq_one_letter_code
_entity_poly.pdbx_strand_id
1 'polypeptide(L)'
;MIKAELGQLDTLSRRLGACSSDVDNLKSNLTALISGTDWSGGAADRFRTAWDSEFRPSLDSLAAALVDASSEVDRRRVALDQAGN
;
A
#
# COMPACT_ATOMS: atom_id res chain seq x y z
N MET A 1 -5.51 6.54 -30.08
CA MET A 1 -5.73 5.38 -29.20
C MET A 1 -4.59 5.27 -28.18
N ILE A 2 -3.33 5.14 -28.61
CA ILE A 2 -2.15 5.05 -27.73
C ILE A 2 -2.06 6.16 -26.67
N LYS A 3 -2.27 7.44 -27.03
CA LYS A 3 -2.25 8.55 -26.05
C LYS A 3 -3.30 8.44 -24.93
N ALA A 4 -4.48 7.89 -25.22
CA ALA A 4 -5.53 7.70 -24.22
C ALA A 4 -5.18 6.57 -23.25
N GLU A 5 -4.58 5.50 -23.76
CA GLU A 5 -4.05 4.38 -22.96
C GLU A 5 -2.91 4.82 -22.04
N LEU A 6 -1.96 5.62 -22.53
CA LEU A 6 -0.89 6.19 -21.71
C LEU A 6 -1.42 7.02 -20.52
N GLY A 7 -2.48 7.81 -20.74
CA GLY A 7 -3.13 8.58 -19.68
C GLY A 7 -3.85 7.69 -18.64
N GLN A 8 -4.45 6.58 -19.07
CA GLN A 8 -5.05 5.62 -18.17
C GLN A 8 -4.01 4.89 -17.32
N LEU A 9 -2.85 4.53 -17.90
CA LEU A 9 -1.75 3.90 -17.16
C LEU A 9 -1.11 4.85 -16.15
N ASP A 10 -0.92 6.13 -16.49
CA ASP A 10 -0.45 7.15 -15.54
C ASP A 10 -1.42 7.30 -14.35
N THR A 11 -2.73 7.38 -14.64
CA THR A 11 -3.76 7.44 -13.60
C THR A 11 -3.73 6.21 -12.69
N LEU A 12 -3.58 5.01 -13.28
CA LEU A 12 -3.50 3.76 -12.53
C LEU A 12 -2.25 3.72 -11.63
N SER A 13 -1.07 4.05 -12.16
CA SER A 13 0.17 4.06 -11.40
C SER A 13 0.07 4.98 -10.18
N ARG A 14 -0.44 6.21 -10.38
CA ARG A 14 -0.65 7.17 -9.29
C ARG A 14 -1.62 6.66 -8.24
N ARG A 15 -2.71 6.00 -8.67
CA ARG A 15 -3.71 5.45 -7.73
C ARG A 15 -3.12 4.33 -6.88
N LEU A 16 -2.32 3.44 -7.47
CA LEU A 16 -1.63 2.38 -6.74
C LEU A 16 -0.66 2.96 -5.70
N GLY A 17 0.13 3.97 -6.08
CA GLY A 17 1.03 4.67 -5.16
C GLY A 17 0.27 5.35 -4.00
N ALA A 18 -0.86 6.02 -4.30
CA ALA A 18 -1.71 6.62 -3.26
C ALA A 18 -2.27 5.57 -2.30
N CYS A 19 -2.74 4.42 -2.82
CA CYS A 19 -3.23 3.34 -1.98
C CYS A 19 -2.14 2.75 -1.07
N SER A 20 -0.87 2.69 -1.52
CA SER A 20 0.24 2.30 -0.64
C SER A 20 0.35 3.25 0.55
N SER A 21 0.36 4.56 0.29
CA SER A 21 0.41 5.58 1.35
C SER A 21 -0.78 5.48 2.31
N ASP A 22 -1.98 5.18 1.77
CA ASP A 22 -3.18 4.97 2.59
C ASP A 22 -3.04 3.76 3.53
N VAL A 23 -2.44 2.66 3.05
CA VAL A 23 -2.14 1.46 3.86
C VAL A 23 -1.14 1.79 4.97
N ASP A 24 -0.08 2.54 4.66
CA ASP A 24 0.90 2.96 5.67
C ASP A 24 0.29 3.86 6.74
N ASN A 25 -0.56 4.81 6.32
CA ASN A 25 -1.31 5.67 7.25
C ASN A 25 -2.27 4.87 8.13
N LEU A 26 -3.00 3.91 7.54
CA LEU A 26 -3.89 3.02 8.28
C LEU A 26 -3.12 2.22 9.34
N LYS A 27 -1.99 1.61 8.96
CA LYS A 27 -1.10 0.87 9.85
C LYS A 27 -0.62 1.72 11.03
N SER A 28 -0.20 2.95 10.76
CA SER A 28 0.23 3.91 11.80
C SER A 28 -0.90 4.26 12.76
N ASN A 29 -2.07 4.61 12.21
CA ASN A 29 -3.26 4.96 13.00
C ASN A 29 -3.73 3.81 13.90
N LEU A 30 -3.76 2.60 13.37
CA LEU A 30 -4.14 1.40 14.12
C LEU A 30 -3.11 1.10 15.23
N THR A 31 -1.81 1.20 14.93
CA THR A 31 -0.75 1.00 15.93
C THR A 31 -0.90 2.00 17.07
N ALA A 32 -1.10 3.29 16.76
CA ALA A 32 -1.31 4.33 17.74
C ALA A 32 -2.55 4.05 18.60
N LEU A 33 -3.68 3.69 17.97
CA LEU A 33 -4.92 3.36 18.67
C LEU A 33 -4.75 2.17 19.62
N ILE A 34 -4.13 1.09 19.16
CA ILE A 34 -3.88 -0.13 19.95
C ILE A 34 -2.97 0.18 21.15
N SER A 35 -1.96 1.03 20.96
CA SER A 35 -1.02 1.43 22.01
C SER A 35 -1.65 2.39 23.04
N GLY A 36 -2.58 3.26 22.62
CA GLY A 36 -3.22 4.26 23.46
C GLY A 36 -4.52 3.79 24.12
N THR A 37 -5.03 2.61 23.77
CA THR A 37 -6.24 2.06 24.38
C THR A 37 -5.93 1.43 25.73
N ASP A 38 -6.61 1.89 26.78
CA ASP A 38 -6.57 1.28 28.11
C ASP A 38 -7.34 -0.05 28.11
N TRP A 39 -6.66 -1.08 27.61
CA TRP A 39 -7.15 -2.44 27.52
C TRP A 39 -6.07 -3.39 28.02
N SER A 40 -6.35 -4.06 29.14
CA SER A 40 -5.42 -4.94 29.83
C SER A 40 -5.98 -6.36 30.00
N GLY A 41 -5.10 -7.30 30.34
CA GLY A 41 -5.43 -8.71 30.53
C GLY A 41 -5.01 -9.60 29.35
N GLY A 42 -5.06 -10.92 29.53
CA GLY A 42 -4.44 -11.86 28.59
C GLY A 42 -5.00 -11.83 27.16
N ALA A 43 -6.25 -11.41 26.96
CA ALA A 43 -6.79 -11.20 25.61
C ALA A 43 -6.13 -10.01 24.90
N ALA A 44 -5.87 -8.93 25.65
CA ALA A 44 -5.21 -7.74 25.13
C ALA A 44 -3.76 -8.04 24.73
N ASP A 45 -3.04 -8.80 25.56
CA ASP A 45 -1.66 -9.19 25.29
C ASP A 45 -1.54 -10.11 24.06
N ARG A 46 -2.47 -11.08 23.92
CA ARG A 46 -2.56 -11.93 22.73
C ARG A 46 -2.83 -11.12 21.47
N PHE A 47 -3.75 -10.15 21.54
CA PHE A 47 -4.04 -9.30 20.40
C PHE A 47 -2.85 -8.42 20.01
N ARG A 48 -2.17 -7.79 20.98
CA ARG A 48 -0.94 -7.00 20.70
C ARG A 48 0.15 -7.87 20.07
N THR A 49 0.31 -9.10 20.55
CA THR A 49 1.23 -10.08 19.96
C THR A 49 0.86 -10.40 18.50
N ALA A 50 -0.42 -10.67 18.21
CA ALA A 50 -0.89 -10.91 16.85
C ALA A 50 -0.74 -9.68 15.94
N TRP A 51 -0.99 -8.48 16.49
CA TRP A 51 -0.79 -7.23 15.79
C TRP A 51 0.66 -7.07 15.33
N ASP A 52 1.62 -7.26 16.23
CA ASP A 52 3.04 -7.07 15.94
C ASP A 52 3.63 -8.17 15.04
N SER A 53 3.12 -9.40 15.14
CA SER A 53 3.67 -10.56 14.44
C SER A 53 3.00 -10.90 13.11
N GLU A 54 1.73 -10.53 12.91
CA GLU A 54 0.95 -10.93 11.74
C GLU A 54 0.35 -9.73 11.01
N PHE A 55 -0.46 -8.93 11.70
CA PHE A 55 -1.26 -7.89 11.03
C PHE A 55 -0.40 -6.74 10.52
N ARG A 56 0.50 -6.20 11.35
CA ARG A 56 1.38 -5.09 10.95
C ARG A 56 2.31 -5.49 9.79
N PRO A 57 3.02 -6.65 9.84
CA PRO A 57 3.81 -7.10 8.69
C PRO A 57 2.99 -7.37 7.42
N SER A 58 1.74 -7.81 7.54
CA SER A 58 0.86 -8.01 6.38
C SER A 58 0.50 -6.68 5.70
N LEU A 59 0.26 -5.62 6.49
CA LEU A 59 0.05 -4.27 5.95
C LEU A 59 1.31 -3.71 5.29
N ASP A 60 2.49 -3.93 5.89
CA ASP A 60 3.78 -3.56 5.27
C ASP A 60 3.96 -4.26 3.92
N SER A 61 3.66 -5.55 3.85
CA SER A 61 3.75 -6.36 2.62
C SER A 61 2.77 -5.87 1.55
N LEU A 62 1.55 -5.50 1.94
CA LEU A 62 0.56 -4.93 1.03
C LEU A 62 1.01 -3.58 0.46
N ALA A 63 1.52 -2.68 1.31
CA ALA A 63 2.04 -1.39 0.88
C ALA A 63 3.19 -1.58 -0.14
N ALA A 64 4.16 -2.45 0.17
CA ALA A 64 5.25 -2.78 -0.73
C ALA A 64 4.75 -3.32 -2.08
N ALA A 65 3.79 -4.24 -2.07
CA ALA A 65 3.21 -4.79 -3.31
C ALA A 65 2.49 -3.73 -4.16
N LEU A 66 1.87 -2.72 -3.53
CA LEU A 66 1.24 -1.61 -4.24
C LEU A 66 2.27 -0.66 -4.88
N VAL A 67 3.40 -0.41 -4.22
CA VAL A 67 4.53 0.35 -4.80
C VAL A 67 5.14 -0.39 -5.99
N ASP A 68 5.35 -1.70 -5.85
CA ASP A 68 5.90 -2.53 -6.93
C ASP A 68 4.96 -2.54 -8.15
N ALA A 69 3.66 -2.68 -7.92
CA ALA A 69 2.65 -2.62 -8.96
C ALA A 69 2.59 -1.22 -9.62
N SER A 70 2.65 -0.14 -8.83
CA SER A 70 2.72 1.23 -9.35
C SER A 70 3.94 1.43 -10.27
N SER A 71 5.10 0.92 -9.85
CA SER A 71 6.36 0.99 -10.59
C SER A 71 6.34 0.14 -11.86
N GLU A 72 5.71 -1.03 -11.83
CA GLU A 72 5.51 -1.87 -13.02
C GLU A 72 4.61 -1.19 -14.05
N VAL A 73 3.50 -0.59 -13.62
CA VAL A 73 2.59 0.14 -14.51
C VAL A 73 3.30 1.31 -15.17
N ASP A 74 4.09 2.09 -14.41
CA ASP A 74 4.83 3.22 -14.99
C ASP A 74 5.91 2.77 -15.97
N ARG A 75 6.65 1.69 -15.67
CA ARG A 75 7.62 1.11 -16.61
C ARG A 75 6.97 0.70 -17.94
N ARG A 76 5.79 0.07 -17.89
CA ARG A 76 5.03 -0.29 -19.10
C ARG A 76 4.56 0.95 -19.86
N ARG A 77 4.09 1.97 -19.16
CA ARG A 77 3.69 3.25 -19.76
C ARG A 77 4.85 3.89 -20.52
N VAL A 78 6.04 3.96 -19.92
CA VAL A 78 7.25 4.51 -20.56
C VAL A 78 7.64 3.70 -21.80
N ALA A 79 7.60 2.36 -21.73
CA ALA A 79 7.90 1.51 -22.88
C ALA A 79 6.91 1.73 -24.05
N LEU A 80 5.63 1.90 -23.76
CA LEU A 80 4.60 2.18 -24.77
C LEU A 80 4.77 3.57 -25.40
N ASP A 81 5.16 4.58 -24.60
CA ASP A 81 5.43 5.93 -25.11
C ASP A 81 6.64 5.93 -26.06
N GLN A 82 7.69 5.18 -25.72
CA GLN A 82 8.88 5.03 -26.58
C GLN A 82 8.59 4.24 -27.86
N ALA A 83 7.77 3.18 -27.81
CA ALA A 83 7.42 2.37 -28.97
C ALA A 83 6.40 3.05 -29.91
N GLY A 84 5.64 4.03 -29.41
CA GLY A 84 4.66 4.80 -30.16
C GLY A 84 5.22 6.08 -30.82
N ASN A 85 6.48 6.41 -30.55
CA ASN A 85 7.25 7.49 -31.20
C ASN A 85 8.17 6.93 -32.29
#